data_AF-A0A0L1IZQ3-F1
#
_entry.id   AF-A0A0L1IZQ3-F1
#
_cell.length_a   1.000
_cell.length_b   1.000
_cell.length_c   1.000
_cell.angle_alpha   90.00
_cell.angle_beta   90.00
_cell.angle_gamma   90.00
#
_symmetry.space_group_name_H-M   'P 1'
#
loop_
_entity.id
_entity.type
_entity.pdbx_description
1 polymer ?
#
loop_
_entity_poly.entity_id
_entity_poly.type
_entity_poly.pdbx_seq_one_letter_code
_entity_poly.pdbx_strand_id
1 'polypeptide(L)'
;MSIQLSVEGVPPIVVQPSDGAKSKRPKASKKKSNPAKKDLLFRTVGESLASQLYSHSKLDTICTWCALPADRQRDQVSLLPPTADDARSRRCGSSCCGSSSSSQTLVEPASDSDALSSRHSSNTYGRSSSESSLPLGRNGFVPLSTSTSLPQTNLPARDHMDNAEILERLAGRYGKVSHMVILDRSYNFFLNKARTGALCYKVQNQVAIVAGDPLCEPYLFSDILDEFKAYRKQFHWGIAFMGASDSLVKHARHQHWATLQFGAERVLNPMTNDVLMERSGKRIIVQNKQLLNPDKGGITLGVYAPAYGANPSLQSELMAIYESWRHQRNQAAAAAQAFITVYNPFDFPNLMIYIYTRGPDGVANGFAALRRVGANEGYHLDPCIAAPGAPKGISDLLAYAAMALLNQMNVSYLSLGYEPLTTLGDVTGLPSAIEKITRSLYRHTFQRLPIGGKKAYHDKFRPDPFLDSELYLVFPSGVPGLRHMLAMVHMANISIRKLVRSEAKSASHKERPGDDR
;
A
#
# COMPACT_ATOMS: atom_id res chain seq x y z
N MET A 1 78.10 -3.60 -46.46
CA MET A 1 79.41 -4.24 -46.18
C MET A 1 80.15 -3.37 -45.18
N SER A 2 80.74 -4.00 -44.15
CA SER A 2 81.77 -3.49 -43.23
C SER A 2 81.31 -2.40 -42.25
N ILE A 3 81.02 -2.67 -40.96
CA ILE A 3 81.79 -3.29 -39.86
C ILE A 3 82.99 -2.44 -39.37
N GLN A 4 82.83 -2.01 -38.10
CA GLN A 4 83.81 -1.79 -37.02
C GLN A 4 84.59 -0.47 -36.83
N LEU A 5 84.46 -0.01 -35.57
CA LEU A 5 85.51 0.26 -34.56
C LEU A 5 85.64 1.69 -34.05
N SER A 6 85.79 1.71 -32.73
CA SER A 6 85.72 2.75 -31.71
C SER A 6 86.77 3.84 -31.79
N VAL A 7 86.44 5.04 -31.29
CA VAL A 7 87.42 6.03 -30.79
C VAL A 7 86.83 6.74 -29.55
N GLU A 8 87.56 6.67 -28.44
CA GLU A 8 87.37 7.47 -27.22
C GLU A 8 87.69 8.96 -27.46
N GLY A 9 86.93 9.86 -26.85
CA GLY A 9 87.21 11.30 -26.83
C GLY A 9 86.34 12.04 -25.81
N VAL A 10 86.97 12.45 -24.71
CA VAL A 10 86.41 13.23 -23.59
C VAL A 10 86.03 14.66 -24.02
N PRO A 11 84.87 15.23 -23.61
CA PRO A 11 84.62 16.66 -23.66
C PRO A 11 84.69 17.35 -22.28
N PRO A 12 84.93 18.67 -22.23
CA PRO A 12 85.46 19.35 -21.06
C PRO A 12 84.40 19.77 -20.02
N ILE A 13 84.93 19.91 -18.81
CA ILE A 13 84.30 20.22 -17.53
C ILE A 13 83.76 21.65 -17.50
N VAL A 14 82.48 21.79 -17.15
CA VAL A 14 81.82 23.06 -16.85
C VAL A 14 81.92 23.36 -15.35
N VAL A 15 82.25 24.61 -15.04
CA VAL A 15 82.47 25.19 -13.70
C VAL A 15 81.13 25.46 -13.00
N GLN A 16 81.09 25.20 -11.68
CA GLN A 16 79.95 25.32 -10.74
C GLN A 16 79.57 26.77 -10.37
N PRO A 17 78.48 27.03 -9.60
CA PRO A 17 78.53 26.86 -8.13
C PRO A 17 77.27 26.22 -7.47
N SER A 18 77.52 25.82 -6.23
CA SER A 18 76.83 24.89 -5.34
C SER A 18 75.56 25.39 -4.62
N ASP A 19 74.59 24.48 -4.54
CA ASP A 19 73.84 24.01 -3.36
C ASP A 19 73.50 24.95 -2.19
N GLY A 20 72.19 25.19 -2.05
CA GLY A 20 71.50 25.59 -0.82
C GLY A 20 70.27 24.71 -0.57
N ALA A 21 70.47 23.66 0.22
CA ALA A 21 69.52 22.89 1.03
C ALA A 21 68.00 22.99 0.75
N LYS A 22 67.38 21.90 0.24
CA LYS A 22 66.00 21.52 0.59
C LYS A 22 65.84 20.01 0.75
N SER A 23 65.48 19.62 1.97
CA SER A 23 65.08 18.29 2.41
C SER A 23 64.05 17.63 1.46
N LYS A 24 64.32 16.37 1.08
CA LYS A 24 63.39 15.50 0.33
C LYS A 24 62.15 15.21 1.19
N ARG A 25 61.04 15.86 0.88
CA ARG A 25 59.70 15.41 1.34
C ARG A 25 59.37 14.07 0.67
N PRO A 26 58.82 13.08 1.40
CA PRO A 26 58.37 11.84 0.79
C PRO A 26 57.22 12.14 -0.18
N LYS A 27 57.22 11.50 -1.35
CA LYS A 27 56.11 11.52 -2.31
C LYS A 27 54.85 11.05 -1.59
N ALA A 28 53.97 11.99 -1.26
CA ALA A 28 52.63 11.69 -0.78
C ALA A 28 51.92 10.84 -1.83
N SER A 29 51.60 9.61 -1.46
CA SER A 29 50.62 8.81 -2.19
C SER A 29 49.37 9.66 -2.30
N LYS A 30 48.95 10.00 -3.53
CA LYS A 30 47.61 10.52 -3.78
C LYS A 30 46.63 9.42 -3.40
N LYS A 31 46.26 9.38 -2.13
CA LYS A 31 45.10 8.66 -1.62
C LYS A 31 43.94 9.15 -2.49
N LYS A 32 43.43 8.28 -3.38
CA LYS A 32 42.15 8.54 -4.05
C LYS A 32 41.20 8.97 -2.95
N SER A 33 40.76 10.23 -3.00
CA SER A 33 39.69 10.69 -2.13
C SER A 33 38.54 9.73 -2.39
N ASN A 34 38.14 8.99 -1.36
CA ASN A 34 36.87 8.28 -1.38
C ASN A 34 35.84 9.30 -1.91
N PRO A 35 35.07 9.00 -2.98
CA PRO A 35 34.08 9.97 -3.45
C PRO A 35 33.23 10.31 -2.24
N ALA A 36 33.17 11.60 -1.88
CA ALA A 36 32.28 12.07 -0.84
C ALA A 36 30.93 11.42 -1.12
N LYS A 37 30.43 10.59 -0.20
CA LYS A 37 29.16 9.88 -0.39
C LYS A 37 28.16 10.94 -0.82
N LYS A 38 27.74 10.92 -2.09
CA LYS A 38 26.74 11.84 -2.63
C LYS A 38 25.61 11.85 -1.62
N ASP A 39 25.32 13.01 -1.03
CA ASP A 39 24.26 13.06 -0.03
C ASP A 39 22.94 12.79 -0.77
N LEU A 40 22.34 11.65 -0.44
CA LEU A 40 21.16 11.16 -1.13
C LEU A 40 19.97 11.90 -0.54
N LEU A 41 19.05 12.37 -1.40
CA LEU A 41 17.94 13.23 -0.97
C LEU A 41 17.12 12.60 0.18
N PHE A 42 17.00 11.27 0.21
CA PHE A 42 16.21 10.59 1.24
C PHE A 42 16.78 10.77 2.65
N ARG A 43 18.11 10.99 2.81
CA ARG A 43 18.71 11.18 4.13
C ARG A 43 18.23 12.47 4.74
N THR A 44 18.38 13.58 4.03
CA THR A 44 17.91 14.90 4.45
C THR A 44 16.40 14.92 4.70
N VAL A 45 15.61 14.35 3.78
CA VAL A 45 14.14 14.28 3.92
C VAL A 45 13.75 13.43 5.11
N GLY A 46 14.33 12.24 5.23
CA GLY A 46 14.05 11.31 6.32
C GLY A 46 14.43 11.90 7.67
N GLU A 47 15.63 12.45 7.82
CA GLU A 47 16.13 13.04 9.07
C GLU A 47 15.25 14.21 9.51
N SER A 48 14.85 15.08 8.58
CA SER A 48 13.92 16.18 8.86
C SER A 48 12.58 15.67 9.38
N LEU A 49 11.97 14.69 8.71
CA LEU A 49 10.69 14.12 9.14
C LEU A 49 10.82 13.38 10.47
N ALA A 50 11.84 12.56 10.64
CA ALA A 50 12.10 11.85 11.89
C ALA A 50 12.31 12.83 13.06
N SER A 51 13.09 13.90 12.85
CA SER A 51 13.28 14.94 13.86
C SER A 51 11.97 15.62 14.25
N GLN A 52 11.11 15.96 13.30
CA GLN A 52 9.79 16.53 13.61
C GLN A 52 8.96 15.54 14.44
N LEU A 53 8.90 14.28 14.03
CA LEU A 53 8.13 13.23 14.71
C LEU A 53 8.59 13.03 16.17
N TYR A 54 9.91 12.95 16.40
CA TYR A 54 10.47 12.74 17.74
C TYR A 54 10.50 14.00 18.61
N SER A 55 10.51 15.20 18.02
CA SER A 55 10.32 16.43 18.78
C SER A 55 8.93 16.49 19.42
N HIS A 56 7.90 15.99 18.72
CA HIS A 56 6.55 15.87 19.28
C HIS A 56 6.46 14.82 20.40
N SER A 57 7.21 13.70 20.31
CA SER A 57 7.19 12.65 21.34
C SER A 57 7.90 13.03 22.65
N LYS A 58 8.75 14.07 22.65
CA LYS A 58 9.44 14.55 23.87
C LYS A 58 8.59 15.47 24.74
N LEU A 59 7.45 15.92 24.23
CA LEU A 59 6.58 16.90 24.92
C LEU A 59 5.48 16.25 25.76
N ASP A 60 5.15 14.97 25.57
CA ASP A 60 4.15 14.24 26.37
C ASP A 60 4.48 12.74 26.50
N THR A 61 4.01 12.14 27.59
CA THR A 61 4.24 10.79 28.14
C THR A 61 4.58 9.69 27.12
N ILE A 62 5.63 8.92 27.44
CA ILE A 62 6.06 7.71 26.71
C ILE A 62 4.87 6.76 26.50
N CYS A 63 4.36 6.68 25.28
CA CYS A 63 3.50 5.59 24.87
C CYS A 63 4.37 4.33 24.77
N THR A 64 4.29 3.46 25.79
CA THR A 64 5.01 2.18 25.88
C THR A 64 4.78 1.25 24.68
N TRP A 65 3.77 1.56 23.85
CA TRP A 65 3.31 0.74 22.73
C TRP A 65 3.76 1.27 21.36
N CYS A 66 4.24 2.51 21.30
CA CYS A 66 4.86 3.13 20.12
C CYS A 66 6.38 2.90 20.07
N ALA A 67 6.93 2.14 21.02
CA ALA A 67 8.33 1.76 20.98
C ALA A 67 8.65 1.08 19.65
N LEU A 68 9.61 1.66 18.93
CA LEU A 68 10.14 1.18 17.66
C LEU A 68 10.55 -0.31 17.79
N PRO A 69 10.69 -1.05 16.68
CA PRO A 69 11.06 -2.48 16.71
C PRO A 69 12.31 -2.79 17.55
N ALA A 70 13.18 -1.81 17.80
CA ALA A 70 14.39 -1.95 18.59
C ALA A 70 14.18 -2.24 20.10
N ASP A 71 13.01 -1.94 20.68
CA ASP A 71 12.78 -2.10 22.13
C ASP A 71 12.02 -3.38 22.52
N ARG A 72 11.54 -4.17 21.55
CA ARG A 72 10.74 -5.39 21.83
C ARG A 72 11.53 -6.58 22.38
N GLN A 73 12.86 -6.50 22.43
CA GLN A 73 13.69 -7.62 22.88
C GLN A 73 13.73 -7.79 24.42
N ARG A 74 13.16 -6.86 25.20
CA ARG A 74 13.09 -6.96 26.67
C ARG A 74 11.80 -7.54 27.24
N ASP A 75 10.67 -7.45 26.54
CA ASP A 75 9.36 -7.80 27.12
C ASP A 75 8.85 -9.21 26.78
N GLN A 76 9.70 -10.09 26.23
CA GLN A 76 9.36 -11.51 26.03
C GLN A 76 9.60 -12.40 27.26
N VAL A 77 10.13 -11.86 28.37
CA VAL A 77 10.34 -12.63 29.60
C VAL A 77 9.32 -12.19 30.63
N SER A 78 8.10 -12.70 30.53
CA SER A 78 7.18 -12.97 31.65
C SER A 78 5.81 -13.30 31.09
N LEU A 79 5.40 -14.55 31.22
CA LEU A 79 4.02 -15.09 31.33
C LEU A 79 3.99 -16.51 30.74
N LEU A 80 4.62 -17.45 31.46
CA LEU A 80 4.28 -18.87 31.40
C LEU A 80 4.04 -19.35 32.85
N PRO A 81 2.99 -20.14 33.12
CA PRO A 81 2.71 -20.70 34.44
C PRO A 81 3.67 -21.87 34.75
N PRO A 82 3.88 -22.23 36.04
CA PRO A 82 4.92 -23.16 36.41
C PRO A 82 4.47 -24.60 36.14
N THR A 83 5.33 -25.39 35.49
CA THR A 83 5.28 -26.85 35.60
C THR A 83 6.70 -27.37 35.82
N ALA A 84 6.79 -28.27 36.80
CA ALA A 84 8.00 -28.80 37.38
C ALA A 84 8.69 -29.83 36.46
N ASP A 85 10.02 -29.90 36.62
CA ASP A 85 10.92 -31.06 36.53
C ASP A 85 10.64 -32.14 35.45
N ASP A 86 11.53 -32.33 34.48
CA ASP A 86 12.82 -33.05 34.66
C ASP A 86 13.40 -33.58 33.32
N ALA A 87 14.73 -33.66 33.28
CA ALA A 87 15.57 -34.59 32.50
C ALA A 87 15.60 -34.66 30.94
N ARG A 88 16.81 -34.33 30.43
CA ARG A 88 17.64 -35.02 29.41
C ARG A 88 17.47 -34.72 27.90
N SER A 89 18.40 -33.86 27.44
CA SER A 89 19.32 -34.02 26.28
C SER A 89 19.12 -35.20 25.32
N ARG A 90 19.05 -34.90 24.01
CA ARG A 90 19.98 -35.42 22.98
C ARG A 90 19.84 -34.70 21.62
N ARG A 91 21.00 -34.37 21.04
CA ARG A 91 21.22 -33.95 19.64
C ARG A 91 20.91 -35.09 18.66
N CYS A 92 20.50 -34.75 17.44
CA CYS A 92 21.09 -35.27 16.19
C CYS A 92 20.64 -34.43 14.98
N GLY A 93 21.57 -34.21 14.06
CA GLY A 93 21.32 -33.61 12.74
C GLY A 93 21.44 -34.64 11.62
N SER A 94 20.93 -34.26 10.45
CA SER A 94 21.26 -34.76 9.09
C SER A 94 20.38 -33.94 8.13
N SER A 95 20.82 -33.17 7.12
CA SER A 95 21.72 -33.39 5.97
C SER A 95 21.08 -34.17 4.80
N CYS A 96 21.11 -33.53 3.62
CA CYS A 96 21.05 -34.06 2.23
C CYS A 96 19.65 -34.49 1.74
N CYS A 97 19.17 -34.31 0.49
CA CYS A 97 19.72 -34.14 -0.87
C CYS A 97 18.65 -33.33 -1.68
N GLY A 98 18.91 -32.53 -2.73
CA GLY A 98 19.60 -32.83 -3.98
C GLY A 98 18.58 -33.18 -5.08
N SER A 99 18.39 -32.29 -6.08
CA SER A 99 18.38 -32.61 -7.53
C SER A 99 17.84 -31.45 -8.39
N SER A 100 18.71 -30.98 -9.28
CA SER A 100 18.40 -30.17 -10.46
C SER A 100 17.95 -31.06 -11.62
N SER A 101 17.07 -30.56 -12.49
CA SER A 101 17.02 -30.99 -13.89
C SER A 101 16.73 -29.79 -14.80
N SER A 102 17.63 -29.65 -15.77
CA SER A 102 17.60 -28.76 -16.92
C SER A 102 16.52 -29.17 -17.92
N SER A 103 16.04 -28.24 -18.76
CA SER A 103 16.09 -28.40 -20.23
C SER A 103 15.69 -27.11 -20.96
N GLN A 104 16.57 -26.67 -21.85
CA GLN A 104 16.38 -25.66 -22.88
C GLN A 104 15.57 -26.24 -24.05
N THR A 105 14.78 -25.44 -24.77
CA THR A 105 14.80 -25.45 -26.25
C THR A 105 14.27 -24.14 -26.84
N LEU A 106 14.91 -23.79 -27.96
CA LEU A 106 14.78 -22.64 -28.85
C LEU A 106 13.41 -22.55 -29.56
N VAL A 107 13.07 -21.36 -30.07
CA VAL A 107 12.77 -21.06 -31.50
C VAL A 107 12.15 -19.64 -31.59
N GLU A 108 12.83 -18.78 -32.33
CA GLU A 108 12.31 -17.56 -32.98
C GLU A 108 11.98 -17.95 -34.44
N PRO A 109 11.09 -17.24 -35.18
CA PRO A 109 11.56 -16.01 -35.85
C PRO A 109 10.52 -14.90 -36.14
N ALA A 110 11.04 -13.68 -36.20
CA ALA A 110 10.93 -12.64 -37.24
C ALA A 110 9.61 -11.95 -37.68
N SER A 111 9.84 -10.68 -38.06
CA SER A 111 9.13 -9.76 -38.99
C SER A 111 8.30 -8.65 -38.30
N ASP A 112 8.82 -7.41 -38.20
CA ASP A 112 8.88 -6.32 -39.23
C ASP A 112 7.46 -5.80 -39.57
N SER A 113 7.10 -4.51 -39.70
CA SER A 113 7.74 -3.19 -39.63
C SER A 113 6.61 -2.12 -39.66
N ASP A 114 6.98 -0.84 -39.62
CA ASP A 114 6.21 0.40 -39.94
C ASP A 114 5.46 1.06 -38.77
N ALA A 115 5.84 2.20 -38.17
CA ALA A 115 6.36 3.50 -38.63
C ALA A 115 5.30 4.50 -39.13
N LEU A 116 5.21 5.63 -38.39
CA LEU A 116 4.65 6.96 -38.76
C LEU A 116 3.11 7.01 -38.87
N SER A 117 2.37 8.08 -38.53
CA SER A 117 2.67 9.50 -38.37
C SER A 117 1.62 10.16 -37.46
N SER A 118 2.03 11.27 -36.88
CA SER A 118 1.25 12.35 -36.28
C SER A 118 0.02 12.79 -37.10
N ARG A 119 -0.99 13.31 -36.39
CA ARG A 119 -1.73 14.51 -36.80
C ARG A 119 -2.31 15.26 -35.59
N HIS A 120 -1.91 16.52 -35.50
CA HIS A 120 -2.44 17.59 -34.68
C HIS A 120 -3.80 18.08 -35.20
N SER A 121 -4.66 18.51 -34.29
CA SER A 121 -5.64 19.62 -34.43
C SER A 121 -6.38 19.72 -33.08
N SER A 122 -6.06 20.60 -32.12
CA SER A 122 -6.14 22.08 -32.03
C SER A 122 -7.54 22.69 -32.14
N ASN A 123 -7.97 23.26 -31.00
CA ASN A 123 -8.85 24.43 -30.81
C ASN A 123 -10.36 24.24 -31.13
N THR A 124 -11.32 24.84 -30.41
CA THR A 124 -11.41 26.24 -29.95
C THR A 124 -12.55 26.43 -28.93
N TYR A 125 -12.28 27.20 -27.87
CA TYR A 125 -13.07 28.26 -27.20
C TYR A 125 -14.61 28.25 -27.00
N GLY A 126 -15.02 28.75 -25.81
CA GLY A 126 -16.26 29.52 -25.60
C GLY A 126 -16.81 29.47 -24.16
N ARG A 127 -16.35 30.35 -23.24
CA ARG A 127 -17.11 31.43 -22.53
C ARG A 127 -18.51 31.01 -22.01
N SER A 128 -18.73 30.94 -20.69
CA SER A 128 -19.01 32.04 -19.74
C SER A 128 -20.38 32.69 -19.94
N SER A 129 -21.27 32.53 -18.95
CA SER A 129 -22.01 33.63 -18.30
C SER A 129 -22.97 33.12 -17.23
N SER A 130 -23.02 33.88 -16.15
CA SER A 130 -23.85 33.79 -14.94
C SER A 130 -25.31 34.20 -15.17
N GLU A 131 -26.13 34.07 -14.10
CA GLU A 131 -27.49 34.59 -13.82
C GLU A 131 -28.51 33.45 -13.63
N SER A 132 -29.51 33.49 -12.75
CA SER A 132 -29.89 34.32 -11.59
C SER A 132 -31.09 33.60 -10.92
N SER A 133 -31.20 33.74 -9.59
CA SER A 133 -32.39 33.71 -8.70
C SER A 133 -33.73 32.99 -9.06
N LEU A 134 -34.08 31.99 -8.21
CA LEU A 134 -35.35 31.73 -7.44
C LEU A 134 -36.72 31.63 -8.19
N PRO A 135 -37.86 31.19 -7.56
CA PRO A 135 -38.14 30.18 -6.52
C PRO A 135 -39.31 29.20 -6.92
N LEU A 136 -39.79 28.39 -5.96
CA LEU A 136 -41.00 27.53 -5.94
C LEU A 136 -40.96 26.16 -6.62
N GLY A 137 -41.42 25.14 -5.87
CA GLY A 137 -41.85 23.86 -6.45
C GLY A 137 -41.74 22.67 -5.51
N ARG A 138 -42.52 22.67 -4.42
CA ARG A 138 -42.78 21.50 -3.59
C ARG A 138 -43.42 20.42 -4.48
N ASN A 139 -42.67 19.38 -4.85
CA ASN A 139 -43.20 18.10 -5.27
C ASN A 139 -42.28 16.98 -4.78
N GLY A 140 -42.87 16.06 -4.03
CA GLY A 140 -42.19 15.05 -3.25
C GLY A 140 -41.35 14.10 -4.09
N PHE A 141 -40.12 13.90 -3.64
CA PHE A 141 -39.36 12.69 -3.93
C PHE A 141 -39.22 11.91 -2.63
N VAL A 142 -39.91 10.77 -2.58
CA VAL A 142 -39.69 9.73 -1.57
C VAL A 142 -38.31 9.13 -1.85
N PRO A 143 -37.33 9.21 -0.92
CA PRO A 143 -36.13 8.41 -1.04
C PRO A 143 -36.51 6.98 -0.66
N LEU A 144 -36.69 6.14 -1.67
CA LEU A 144 -36.74 4.69 -1.48
C LEU A 144 -35.33 4.23 -1.11
N SER A 145 -35.26 3.35 -0.09
CA SER A 145 -34.07 2.71 0.49
C SER A 145 -33.44 3.44 1.68
N THR A 146 -34.20 3.55 2.77
CA THR A 146 -33.64 3.48 4.12
C THR A 146 -32.90 2.15 4.26
N SER A 147 -31.57 2.24 4.33
CA SER A 147 -30.74 1.16 4.84
C SER A 147 -31.25 0.84 6.25
N THR A 148 -31.74 -0.38 6.46
CA THR A 148 -32.11 -0.84 7.80
C THR A 148 -30.85 -0.78 8.64
N SER A 149 -30.75 0.22 9.51
CA SER A 149 -29.69 0.32 10.51
C SER A 149 -29.75 -0.97 11.33
N LEU A 150 -28.67 -1.74 11.31
CA LEU A 150 -28.46 -2.82 12.27
C LEU A 150 -28.58 -2.21 13.68
N PRO A 151 -29.08 -2.96 14.67
CA PRO A 151 -29.08 -2.47 16.05
C PRO A 151 -27.64 -2.20 16.44
N GLN A 152 -27.26 -0.93 16.56
CA GLN A 152 -26.13 -0.57 17.38
C GLN A 152 -26.51 -1.06 18.77
N THR A 153 -25.82 -2.09 19.25
CA THR A 153 -25.89 -2.45 20.67
C THR A 153 -25.49 -1.20 21.43
N ASN A 154 -26.47 -0.57 22.09
CA ASN A 154 -26.28 0.54 23.01
C ASN A 154 -25.48 0.04 24.21
N LEU A 155 -24.19 -0.16 24.02
CA LEU A 155 -23.24 -0.36 25.11
C LEU A 155 -23.01 1.00 25.80
N PRO A 156 -22.75 1.02 27.11
CA PRO A 156 -22.32 2.22 27.83
C PRO A 156 -21.10 2.88 27.15
N ALA A 157 -21.00 4.20 27.20
CA ALA A 157 -19.88 4.94 26.58
C ALA A 157 -18.49 4.44 27.02
N ARG A 158 -18.37 3.96 28.27
CA ARG A 158 -17.14 3.35 28.82
C ARG A 158 -16.78 2.02 28.15
N ASP A 159 -17.76 1.15 27.91
CA ASP A 159 -17.54 -0.13 27.21
C ASP A 159 -17.16 0.09 25.74
N HIS A 160 -17.69 1.14 25.10
CA HIS A 160 -17.28 1.52 23.75
C HIS A 160 -15.84 2.03 23.68
N MET A 161 -15.39 2.81 24.68
CA MET A 161 -14.01 3.28 24.76
C MET A 161 -13.02 2.14 25.04
N ASP A 162 -13.32 1.26 25.99
CA ASP A 162 -12.50 0.08 26.30
C ASP A 162 -12.39 -0.86 25.09
N ASN A 163 -13.49 -1.03 24.35
CA ASN A 163 -13.49 -1.85 23.13
C ASN A 163 -12.67 -1.19 22.01
N ALA A 164 -12.72 0.14 21.84
CA ALA A 164 -11.96 0.85 20.84
C ALA A 164 -10.44 0.70 21.06
N GLU A 165 -9.98 0.84 22.31
CA GLU A 165 -8.57 0.65 22.67
C GLU A 165 -8.11 -0.79 22.40
N ILE A 166 -8.92 -1.79 22.78
CA ILE A 166 -8.62 -3.20 22.51
C ILE A 166 -8.55 -3.48 21.01
N LEU A 167 -9.51 -2.96 20.23
CA LEU A 167 -9.52 -3.11 18.78
C LEU A 167 -8.30 -2.46 18.14
N GLU A 168 -7.92 -1.28 18.61
CA GLU A 168 -6.72 -0.58 18.15
C GLU A 168 -5.48 -1.41 18.44
N ARG A 169 -5.37 -1.97 19.65
CA ARG A 169 -4.26 -2.85 20.04
C ARG A 169 -4.20 -4.12 19.19
N LEU A 170 -5.33 -4.78 18.96
CA LEU A 170 -5.43 -5.98 18.13
C LEU A 170 -5.08 -5.66 16.67
N ALA A 171 -5.58 -4.57 16.12
CA ALA A 171 -5.24 -4.10 14.78
C ALA A 171 -3.76 -3.68 14.68
N GLY A 172 -3.22 -3.05 15.71
CA GLY A 172 -1.80 -2.70 15.79
C GLY A 172 -0.90 -3.92 15.86
N ARG A 173 -1.37 -5.06 16.37
CA ARG A 173 -0.57 -6.29 16.46
C ARG A 173 -0.75 -7.22 15.25
N TYR A 174 -1.99 -7.46 14.84
CA TYR A 174 -2.36 -8.48 13.84
C TYR A 174 -2.84 -7.87 12.52
N GLY A 175 -3.03 -6.55 12.48
CA GLY A 175 -3.53 -5.86 11.31
C GLY A 175 -2.62 -6.07 10.10
N LYS A 176 -3.27 -6.45 9.00
CA LYS A 176 -2.70 -6.54 7.66
C LYS A 176 -3.17 -5.37 6.80
N VAL A 177 -2.65 -5.25 5.58
CA VAL A 177 -3.13 -4.27 4.60
C VAL A 177 -4.62 -4.44 4.26
N SER A 178 -5.19 -5.66 4.31
CA SER A 178 -6.62 -5.93 4.15
C SER A 178 -7.52 -5.27 5.18
N HIS A 179 -6.95 -4.89 6.32
CA HIS A 179 -7.64 -4.14 7.35
C HIS A 179 -7.61 -2.62 7.09
N MET A 180 -7.32 -2.16 5.87
CA MET A 180 -7.40 -0.72 5.52
C MET A 180 -8.79 -0.14 5.79
N VAL A 181 -9.81 -0.99 5.71
CA VAL A 181 -11.22 -0.67 5.97
C VAL A 181 -11.54 -0.37 7.43
N ILE A 182 -10.58 -0.54 8.36
CA ILE A 182 -10.76 -0.24 9.78
C ILE A 182 -11.15 1.23 10.04
N LEU A 183 -10.72 2.13 9.16
CA LEU A 183 -11.02 3.57 9.21
C LEU A 183 -12.36 3.92 8.54
N ASP A 184 -13.09 2.94 7.99
CA ASP A 184 -14.40 3.13 7.39
C ASP A 184 -15.49 2.68 8.36
N ARG A 185 -16.22 3.66 8.90
CA ARG A 185 -17.31 3.45 9.87
C ARG A 185 -18.50 2.64 9.33
N SER A 186 -18.52 2.31 8.03
CA SER A 186 -19.50 1.36 7.49
C SER A 186 -19.15 -0.11 7.78
N TYR A 187 -17.95 -0.38 8.29
CA TYR A 187 -17.55 -1.67 8.81
C TYR A 187 -17.83 -1.75 10.31
N ASN A 188 -18.14 -2.96 10.76
CA ASN A 188 -18.41 -3.30 12.14
C ASN A 188 -17.29 -4.19 12.68
N PHE A 189 -17.16 -4.24 13.99
CA PHE A 189 -16.24 -5.14 14.67
C PHE A 189 -17.00 -6.17 15.49
N PHE A 190 -16.54 -7.40 15.45
CA PHE A 190 -16.92 -8.43 16.40
C PHE A 190 -15.71 -8.74 17.29
N LEU A 191 -15.84 -8.53 18.59
CA LEU A 191 -14.82 -8.85 19.58
C LEU A 191 -15.23 -10.14 20.30
N ASN A 192 -14.33 -11.10 20.43
CA ASN A 192 -14.62 -12.34 21.15
C ASN A 192 -14.79 -12.07 22.66
N LYS A 193 -15.45 -12.98 23.38
CA LYS A 193 -15.71 -12.83 24.82
C LYS A 193 -14.43 -12.65 25.65
N ALA A 194 -13.36 -13.35 25.27
CA ALA A 194 -12.06 -13.26 25.93
C ALA A 194 -11.28 -11.97 25.63
N ARG A 195 -11.76 -11.13 24.70
CA ARG A 195 -11.10 -9.88 24.25
C ARG A 195 -9.68 -10.10 23.72
N THR A 196 -9.41 -11.29 23.18
CA THR A 196 -8.13 -11.72 22.60
C THR A 196 -8.11 -11.69 21.07
N GLY A 197 -9.27 -11.51 20.43
CA GLY A 197 -9.38 -11.45 18.98
C GLY A 197 -10.60 -10.70 18.49
N ALA A 198 -10.48 -10.13 17.30
CA ALA A 198 -11.56 -9.40 16.65
C ALA A 198 -11.70 -9.73 15.16
N LEU A 199 -12.89 -9.50 14.61
CA LEU A 199 -13.17 -9.56 13.17
C LEU A 199 -13.66 -8.19 12.71
N CYS A 200 -13.08 -7.63 11.65
CA CYS A 200 -13.60 -6.46 10.95
C CYS A 200 -14.49 -6.95 9.80
N TYR A 201 -15.77 -6.56 9.77
CA TYR A 201 -16.71 -7.09 8.79
C TYR A 201 -17.77 -6.09 8.35
N LYS A 202 -18.36 -6.34 7.18
CA LYS A 202 -19.53 -5.62 6.68
C LYS A 202 -20.59 -6.60 6.22
N VAL A 203 -21.85 -6.32 6.52
CA VAL A 203 -22.95 -7.18 6.10
C VAL A 203 -23.51 -6.69 4.78
N GLN A 204 -23.52 -7.57 3.78
CA GLN A 204 -24.14 -7.33 2.47
C GLN A 204 -24.94 -8.57 2.06
N ASN A 205 -26.16 -8.38 1.57
CA ASN A 205 -27.02 -9.47 1.07
C ASN A 205 -27.15 -10.66 2.05
N GLN A 206 -27.30 -10.38 3.35
CA GLN A 206 -27.33 -11.39 4.42
C GLN A 206 -26.05 -12.25 4.50
N VAL A 207 -24.90 -11.69 4.13
CA VAL A 207 -23.58 -12.32 4.28
C VAL A 207 -22.70 -11.34 5.04
N ALA A 208 -22.10 -11.80 6.14
CA ALA A 208 -21.04 -11.06 6.81
C ALA A 208 -19.73 -11.28 6.04
N ILE A 209 -19.25 -10.23 5.38
CA ILE A 209 -17.97 -10.24 4.67
C ILE A 209 -16.91 -9.74 5.63
N VAL A 210 -16.06 -10.64 6.10
CA VAL A 210 -14.91 -10.33 6.96
C VAL A 210 -13.77 -9.81 6.09
N ALA A 211 -13.21 -8.67 6.45
CA ALA A 211 -12.05 -8.09 5.80
C ALA A 211 -10.77 -8.66 6.41
N GLY A 212 -9.97 -9.33 5.60
CA GLY A 212 -8.71 -9.93 6.04
C GLY A 212 -8.87 -11.18 6.89
N ASP A 213 -7.82 -11.46 7.64
CA ASP A 213 -7.76 -12.53 8.63
C ASP A 213 -8.42 -12.08 9.95
N PRO A 214 -8.79 -13.01 10.85
CA PRO A 214 -9.06 -12.62 12.24
C PRO A 214 -7.88 -11.87 12.86
N LEU A 215 -8.17 -10.78 13.59
CA LEU A 215 -7.20 -9.98 14.33
C LEU A 215 -6.79 -10.68 15.63
N CYS A 216 -6.15 -11.84 15.51
CA CYS A 216 -5.63 -12.64 16.61
C CYS A 216 -4.52 -13.58 16.13
N GLU A 217 -3.94 -14.34 17.06
CA GLU A 217 -3.00 -15.41 16.73
C GLU A 217 -3.70 -16.52 15.91
N PRO A 218 -3.02 -17.15 14.92
CA PRO A 218 -3.64 -18.14 14.03
C PRO A 218 -4.28 -19.34 14.73
N TYR A 219 -3.74 -19.76 15.89
CA TYR A 219 -4.30 -20.88 16.65
C TYR A 219 -5.67 -20.55 17.27
N LEU A 220 -6.04 -19.26 17.38
CA LEU A 220 -7.34 -18.80 17.88
C LEU A 220 -8.40 -18.65 16.78
N PHE A 221 -8.06 -18.93 15.51
CA PHE A 221 -8.99 -18.73 14.39
C PHE A 221 -10.26 -19.56 14.53
N SER A 222 -10.17 -20.83 14.94
CA SER A 222 -11.36 -21.68 15.13
C SER A 222 -12.30 -21.07 16.19
N ASP A 223 -11.76 -20.73 17.36
CA ASP A 223 -12.54 -20.27 18.51
C ASP A 223 -13.32 -18.99 18.20
N ILE A 224 -12.66 -17.99 17.61
CA ILE A 224 -13.33 -16.73 17.26
C ILE A 224 -14.37 -16.92 16.15
N LEU A 225 -14.11 -17.80 15.18
CA LEU A 225 -15.05 -18.07 14.11
C LEU A 225 -16.27 -18.86 14.57
N ASP A 226 -16.12 -19.72 15.59
CA ASP A 226 -17.24 -20.40 16.24
C ASP A 226 -18.09 -19.45 17.08
N GLU A 227 -17.46 -18.56 17.86
CA GLU A 227 -18.18 -17.50 18.56
C GLU A 227 -18.94 -16.59 17.57
N PHE A 228 -18.29 -16.22 16.46
CA PHE A 228 -18.90 -15.41 15.43
C PHE A 228 -20.02 -16.15 14.68
N LYS A 229 -19.90 -17.47 14.48
CA LYS A 229 -20.96 -18.31 13.93
C LYS A 229 -22.21 -18.29 14.81
N ALA A 230 -22.04 -18.39 16.12
CA ALA A 230 -23.15 -18.26 17.07
C ALA A 230 -23.78 -16.85 16.99
N TYR A 231 -22.95 -15.81 16.96
CA TYR A 231 -23.41 -14.42 16.82
C TYR A 231 -24.18 -14.17 15.50
N ARG A 232 -23.73 -14.72 14.37
CA ARG A 232 -24.42 -14.56 13.08
C ARG A 232 -25.72 -15.33 12.98
N LYS A 233 -25.87 -16.44 13.72
CA LYS A 233 -27.05 -17.30 13.66
C LYS A 233 -28.34 -16.54 13.98
N GLN A 234 -28.29 -15.61 14.94
CA GLN A 234 -29.45 -14.77 15.32
C GLN A 234 -29.93 -13.84 14.20
N PHE A 235 -29.09 -13.58 13.19
CA PHE A 235 -29.41 -12.73 12.04
C PHE A 235 -29.51 -13.50 10.72
N HIS A 236 -29.34 -14.83 10.75
CA HIS A 236 -29.30 -15.69 9.58
C HIS A 236 -28.26 -15.28 8.52
N TRP A 237 -27.11 -14.73 8.95
CA TRP A 237 -26.07 -14.31 8.01
C TRP A 237 -25.17 -15.47 7.58
N GLY A 238 -24.87 -15.54 6.28
CA GLY A 238 -23.72 -16.28 5.75
C GLY A 238 -22.39 -15.64 6.14
N ILE A 239 -21.28 -16.22 5.67
CA ILE A 239 -19.93 -15.68 5.90
C ILE A 239 -19.07 -15.84 4.64
N ALA A 240 -18.26 -14.83 4.37
CA ALA A 240 -17.17 -14.87 3.40
C ALA A 240 -16.01 -14.02 3.92
N PHE A 241 -14.80 -14.28 3.44
CA PHE A 241 -13.64 -13.44 3.71
C PHE A 241 -13.16 -12.78 2.42
N MET A 242 -12.73 -11.53 2.54
CA MET A 242 -12.18 -10.74 1.45
C MET A 242 -10.78 -10.27 1.84
N GLY A 243 -9.78 -10.64 1.03
CA GLY A 243 -8.39 -10.29 1.28
C GLY A 243 -7.75 -11.10 2.39
N ALA A 244 -8.13 -12.38 2.49
CA ALA A 244 -7.49 -13.36 3.35
C ALA A 244 -6.05 -13.58 2.91
N SER A 245 -5.14 -13.73 3.88
CA SER A 245 -3.73 -14.07 3.63
C SER A 245 -3.51 -15.58 3.68
N ASP A 246 -2.27 -16.00 3.41
CA ASP A 246 -1.83 -17.40 3.52
C ASP A 246 -2.12 -18.04 4.88
N SER A 247 -2.12 -17.26 5.97
CA SER A 247 -2.42 -17.78 7.32
C SER A 247 -3.86 -18.30 7.39
N LEU A 248 -4.82 -17.49 6.96
CA LEU A 248 -6.23 -17.89 6.93
C LEU A 248 -6.49 -18.93 5.84
N VAL A 249 -5.77 -18.88 4.70
CA VAL A 249 -5.89 -19.91 3.65
C VAL A 249 -5.42 -21.28 4.13
N LYS A 250 -4.32 -21.35 4.90
CA LYS A 250 -3.88 -22.60 5.53
C LYS A 250 -4.98 -23.17 6.41
N HIS A 251 -5.55 -22.35 7.29
CA HIS A 251 -6.69 -22.75 8.12
C HIS A 251 -7.90 -23.19 7.27
N ALA A 252 -8.25 -22.42 6.23
CA ALA A 252 -9.35 -22.70 5.32
C ALA A 252 -9.19 -24.05 4.59
N ARG A 253 -7.98 -24.38 4.13
CA ARG A 253 -7.68 -25.65 3.47
C ARG A 253 -7.82 -26.84 4.42
N HIS A 254 -7.39 -26.71 5.68
CA HIS A 254 -7.63 -27.73 6.72
C HIS A 254 -9.12 -27.97 6.97
N GLN A 255 -9.94 -26.94 6.80
CA GLN A 255 -11.40 -27.01 6.96
C GLN A 255 -12.14 -27.32 5.63
N HIS A 256 -11.39 -27.62 4.55
CA HIS A 256 -11.93 -27.86 3.19
C HIS A 256 -12.79 -26.72 2.62
N TRP A 257 -12.51 -25.48 3.02
CA TRP A 257 -13.19 -24.30 2.49
C TRP A 257 -12.72 -23.95 1.08
N ALA A 258 -13.58 -23.29 0.32
CA ALA A 258 -13.21 -22.80 -1.00
C ALA A 258 -12.34 -21.55 -0.87
N THR A 259 -11.23 -21.50 -1.62
CA THR A 259 -10.31 -20.35 -1.66
C THR A 259 -10.05 -19.93 -3.10
N LEU A 260 -9.98 -18.63 -3.36
CA LEU A 260 -9.75 -18.07 -4.70
C LEU A 260 -8.74 -16.92 -4.61
N GLN A 261 -7.55 -17.10 -5.17
CA GLN A 261 -6.54 -16.05 -5.26
C GLN A 261 -6.95 -15.01 -6.30
N PHE A 262 -7.19 -13.78 -5.86
CA PHE A 262 -7.70 -12.70 -6.71
C PHE A 262 -6.74 -11.51 -6.82
N GLY A 263 -5.69 -11.45 -6.01
CA GLY A 263 -4.80 -10.30 -5.94
C GLY A 263 -3.46 -10.64 -5.33
N ALA A 264 -2.55 -9.68 -5.44
CA ALA A 264 -1.28 -9.66 -4.73
C ALA A 264 -1.09 -8.29 -4.07
N GLU A 265 -0.45 -8.27 -2.92
CA GLU A 265 0.07 -7.07 -2.29
C GLU A 265 1.32 -6.59 -3.01
N ARG A 266 1.46 -5.27 -3.13
CA ARG A 266 2.67 -4.64 -3.64
C ARG A 266 3.38 -3.94 -2.49
N VAL A 267 4.60 -4.36 -2.22
CA VAL A 267 5.36 -3.87 -1.07
C VAL A 267 6.65 -3.20 -1.53
N LEU A 268 6.93 -2.02 -1.01
CA LEU A 268 8.23 -1.37 -1.13
C LEU A 268 9.09 -1.74 0.08
N ASN A 269 10.39 -1.97 -0.14
CA ASN A 269 11.36 -2.12 0.93
C ASN A 269 12.19 -0.83 1.08
N PRO A 270 11.87 0.07 2.03
CA PRO A 270 12.60 1.32 2.19
C PRO A 270 14.11 1.15 2.43
N MET A 271 14.56 -0.01 2.91
CA MET A 271 15.97 -0.26 3.22
C MET A 271 16.82 -0.56 1.98
N THR A 272 16.19 -1.02 0.89
CA THR A 272 16.89 -1.50 -0.32
C THR A 272 16.37 -0.88 -1.61
N ASN A 273 15.26 -0.14 -1.58
CA ASN A 273 14.55 0.36 -2.76
C ASN A 273 15.43 1.20 -3.70
N ASP A 274 15.48 0.83 -4.98
CA ASP A 274 16.32 1.48 -5.99
C ASP A 274 15.93 2.92 -6.30
N VAL A 275 14.65 3.30 -6.18
CA VAL A 275 14.23 4.69 -6.37
C VAL A 275 14.74 5.54 -5.21
N LEU A 276 14.54 5.08 -3.97
CA LEU A 276 15.02 5.77 -2.77
C LEU A 276 16.55 5.92 -2.77
N MET A 277 17.27 4.87 -3.17
CA MET A 277 18.74 4.86 -3.27
C MET A 277 19.29 5.64 -4.48
N GLU A 278 18.44 6.35 -5.22
CA GLU A 278 18.76 7.07 -6.47
C GLU A 278 19.46 6.21 -7.54
N ARG A 279 19.25 4.88 -7.52
CA ARG A 279 19.75 3.93 -8.53
C ARG A 279 18.82 3.83 -9.74
N SER A 280 17.55 4.15 -9.55
CA SER A 280 16.53 4.26 -10.60
C SER A 280 15.60 5.45 -10.36
N GLY A 281 14.53 5.60 -11.16
CA GLY A 281 13.50 6.61 -10.90
C GLY A 281 13.96 8.07 -11.08
N LYS A 282 14.96 8.36 -11.93
CA LYS A 282 15.54 9.70 -12.14
C LYS A 282 14.50 10.82 -12.27
N ARG A 283 13.39 10.57 -12.96
CA ARG A 283 12.28 11.53 -13.09
C ARG A 283 11.68 11.92 -11.73
N ILE A 284 11.37 10.94 -10.89
CA ILE A 284 10.84 11.14 -9.54
C ILE A 284 11.84 11.95 -8.70
N ILE A 285 13.12 11.59 -8.74
CA ILE A 285 14.17 12.27 -7.97
C ILE A 285 14.35 13.72 -8.41
N VAL A 286 14.41 13.99 -9.72
CA VAL A 286 14.54 15.36 -10.24
C VAL A 286 13.32 16.19 -9.88
N GLN A 287 12.11 15.63 -10.02
CA GLN A 287 10.88 16.31 -9.67
C GLN A 287 10.80 16.62 -8.17
N ASN A 288 11.16 15.67 -7.30
CA ASN A 288 11.22 15.90 -5.85
C ASN A 288 12.21 17.00 -5.48
N LYS A 289 13.41 17.02 -6.09
CA LYS A 289 14.40 18.10 -5.89
C LYS A 289 13.89 19.46 -6.36
N GLN A 290 13.12 19.51 -7.44
CA GLN A 290 12.53 20.77 -7.92
C GLN A 290 11.40 21.26 -7.00
N LEU A 291 10.51 20.36 -6.56
CA LEU A 291 9.42 20.67 -5.66
C LEU A 291 9.94 21.21 -4.32
N LEU A 292 10.95 20.55 -3.74
CA LEU A 292 11.54 20.91 -2.45
C LEU A 292 12.49 22.12 -2.49
N ASN A 293 12.89 22.58 -3.68
CA ASN A 293 13.80 23.72 -3.80
C ASN A 293 13.05 25.05 -3.52
N PRO A 294 13.51 25.89 -2.57
CA PRO A 294 12.85 27.14 -2.19
C PRO A 294 12.62 28.11 -3.36
N ASP A 295 13.58 28.23 -4.27
CA ASP A 295 13.53 29.16 -5.41
C ASP A 295 12.72 28.61 -6.59
N LYS A 296 12.21 27.37 -6.48
CA LYS A 296 11.43 26.70 -7.53
C LYS A 296 10.05 26.35 -7.03
N GLY A 297 9.89 25.16 -6.45
CA GLY A 297 8.60 24.68 -5.97
C GLY A 297 8.23 25.23 -4.59
N GLY A 298 9.24 25.52 -3.75
CA GLY A 298 9.06 25.98 -2.38
C GLY A 298 8.15 25.08 -1.53
N ILE A 299 8.02 23.80 -1.90
CA ILE A 299 7.19 22.83 -1.17
C ILE A 299 7.95 22.40 0.07
N THR A 300 7.26 22.43 1.21
CA THR A 300 7.78 21.91 2.48
C THR A 300 7.06 20.62 2.87
N LEU A 301 7.73 19.78 3.64
CA LEU A 301 7.20 18.52 4.17
C LEU A 301 7.01 18.62 5.68
N GLY A 302 5.88 18.14 6.16
CA GLY A 302 5.57 17.97 7.57
C GLY A 302 5.17 16.54 7.90
N VAL A 303 5.36 16.15 9.15
CA VAL A 303 4.85 14.88 9.71
C VAL A 303 3.93 15.15 10.88
N TYR A 304 2.89 14.34 11.02
CA TYR A 304 1.92 14.45 12.09
C TYR A 304 1.49 13.06 12.57
N ALA A 305 1.62 12.77 13.86
CA ALA A 305 1.10 11.55 14.48
C ALA A 305 0.09 11.95 15.55
N PRO A 306 -1.22 11.66 15.38
CA PRO A 306 -2.23 12.05 16.36
C PRO A 306 -1.96 11.51 17.77
N ALA A 307 -1.29 10.36 17.88
CA ALA A 307 -0.87 9.76 19.14
C ALA A 307 0.10 10.64 19.97
N TYR A 308 0.82 11.58 19.34
CA TYR A 308 1.75 12.49 20.02
C TYR A 308 1.16 13.89 20.25
N GLY A 309 -0.14 14.05 20.06
CA GLY A 309 -0.84 15.30 20.31
C GLY A 309 -1.89 15.59 19.23
N ALA A 310 -3.11 15.95 19.66
CA ALA A 310 -4.15 16.37 18.74
C ALA A 310 -3.84 17.78 18.18
N ASN A 311 -3.93 17.95 16.86
CA ASN A 311 -3.89 19.25 16.21
C ASN A 311 -5.16 19.45 15.36
N PRO A 312 -6.26 19.95 15.96
CA PRO A 312 -7.56 20.04 15.28
C PRO A 312 -7.53 20.90 14.01
N SER A 313 -6.70 21.95 13.99
CA SER A 313 -6.55 22.84 12.82
C SER A 313 -5.93 22.08 11.64
N LEU A 314 -4.81 21.40 11.86
CA LEU A 314 -4.18 20.57 10.83
C LEU A 314 -5.08 19.41 10.41
N GLN A 315 -5.74 18.74 11.36
CA GLN A 315 -6.68 17.66 11.03
C GLN A 315 -7.81 18.14 10.12
N SER A 316 -8.37 19.32 10.39
CA SER A 316 -9.41 19.92 9.56
C SER A 316 -8.90 20.22 8.15
N GLU A 317 -7.68 20.74 8.03
CA GLU A 317 -7.04 21.03 6.75
C GLU A 317 -6.80 19.76 5.92
N LEU A 318 -6.25 18.71 6.53
CA LEU A 318 -6.04 17.41 5.88
C LEU A 318 -7.37 16.73 5.49
N MET A 319 -8.39 16.83 6.35
CA MET A 319 -9.72 16.30 6.04
C MET A 319 -10.36 17.04 4.85
N ALA A 320 -10.16 18.36 4.75
CA ALA A 320 -10.65 19.15 3.61
C ALA A 320 -9.98 18.72 2.29
N ILE A 321 -8.68 18.41 2.30
CA ILE A 321 -7.97 17.84 1.15
C ILE A 321 -8.58 16.49 0.77
N TYR A 322 -8.82 15.61 1.75
CA TYR A 322 -9.40 14.28 1.52
C TYR A 322 -10.79 14.36 0.90
N GLU A 323 -11.68 15.18 1.46
CA GLU A 323 -13.05 15.29 0.97
C GLU A 323 -13.10 15.96 -0.41
N SER A 324 -12.25 16.97 -0.67
CA SER A 324 -12.14 17.60 -1.99
C SER A 324 -11.67 16.60 -3.06
N TRP A 325 -10.61 15.83 -2.77
CA TRP A 325 -10.13 14.76 -3.64
C TRP A 325 -11.22 13.70 -3.87
N ARG A 326 -11.91 13.28 -2.80
CA ARG A 326 -12.98 12.28 -2.87
C ARG A 326 -14.17 12.77 -3.69
N HIS A 327 -14.56 14.03 -3.55
CA HIS A 327 -15.63 14.65 -4.31
C HIS A 327 -15.29 14.67 -5.80
N GLN A 328 -14.10 15.16 -6.17
CA GLN A 328 -13.63 15.16 -7.56
C GLN A 328 -13.54 13.74 -8.14
N ARG A 329 -13.02 12.79 -7.35
CA ARG A 329 -12.94 11.37 -7.74
C ARG A 329 -14.32 10.78 -8.00
N ASN A 330 -15.33 11.12 -7.20
CA ASN A 330 -16.70 10.65 -7.36
C ASN A 330 -17.41 11.33 -8.55
N GLN A 331 -17.13 12.61 -8.83
CA GLN A 331 -17.66 13.32 -9.99
C GLN A 331 -17.08 12.81 -11.31
N ALA A 332 -15.77 12.53 -11.34
CA ALA A 332 -15.09 11.93 -12.49
C ALA A 332 -15.54 10.47 -12.75
N ALA A 333 -16.18 9.83 -11.77
CA ALA A 333 -16.62 8.43 -11.78
C ALA A 333 -17.89 8.15 -12.59
N ALA A 334 -18.00 8.67 -13.82
CA ALA A 334 -19.04 8.22 -14.74
C ALA A 334 -19.00 6.68 -14.97
N ALA A 335 -17.85 6.03 -14.72
CA ALA A 335 -17.64 4.58 -14.74
C ALA A 335 -17.75 3.91 -13.35
N ALA A 336 -18.05 2.60 -13.33
CA ALA A 336 -18.12 1.80 -12.11
C ALA A 336 -16.75 1.77 -11.38
N GLN A 337 -16.72 2.24 -10.13
CA GLN A 337 -15.50 2.27 -9.31
C GLN A 337 -15.48 1.07 -8.36
N ALA A 338 -14.45 0.24 -8.49
CA ALA A 338 -14.25 -0.87 -7.58
C ALA A 338 -13.63 -0.39 -6.25
N PHE A 339 -14.11 -0.93 -5.13
CA PHE A 339 -13.58 -0.76 -3.76
C PHE A 339 -13.47 0.71 -3.30
N ILE A 340 -14.61 1.39 -3.11
CA ILE A 340 -14.61 2.73 -2.50
C ILE A 340 -14.74 2.62 -0.98
N THR A 341 -13.60 2.75 -0.30
CA THR A 341 -13.55 2.94 1.16
C THR A 341 -13.71 4.43 1.48
N VAL A 342 -14.47 4.75 2.52
CA VAL A 342 -14.62 6.13 3.01
C VAL A 342 -13.90 6.24 4.33
N TYR A 343 -12.76 6.91 4.31
CA TYR A 343 -11.89 7.01 5.47
C TYR A 343 -12.34 8.10 6.42
N ASN A 344 -12.25 7.77 7.71
CA ASN A 344 -12.23 8.70 8.83
C ASN A 344 -10.77 8.68 9.32
N PRO A 345 -9.89 9.53 8.75
CA PRO A 345 -8.44 9.33 8.90
C PRO A 345 -8.00 9.31 10.37
N PHE A 346 -8.61 10.14 11.20
CA PHE A 346 -8.19 10.32 12.59
C PHE A 346 -8.83 9.34 13.58
N ASP A 347 -9.64 8.38 13.11
CA ASP A 347 -10.02 7.22 13.91
C ASP A 347 -8.77 6.35 14.15
N PHE A 348 -8.67 5.70 15.31
CA PHE A 348 -7.50 4.89 15.71
C PHE A 348 -6.15 5.65 15.63
N PRO A 349 -5.98 6.71 16.43
CA PRO A 349 -4.82 7.62 16.36
C PRO A 349 -3.46 6.96 16.56
N ASN A 350 -3.38 5.87 17.33
CA ASN A 350 -2.14 5.12 17.60
C ASN A 350 -1.68 4.27 16.40
N LEU A 351 -2.54 4.09 15.40
CA LEU A 351 -2.19 3.37 14.18
C LEU A 351 -1.68 4.28 13.07
N MET A 352 -1.74 5.61 13.22
CA MET A 352 -1.66 6.54 12.10
C MET A 352 -0.46 7.50 12.21
N ILE A 353 0.29 7.61 11.12
CA ILE A 353 1.26 8.69 10.87
C ILE A 353 0.87 9.37 9.55
N TYR A 354 0.88 10.69 9.53
CA TYR A 354 0.60 11.51 8.36
C TYR A 354 1.86 12.21 7.90
N ILE A 355 2.09 12.22 6.60
CA ILE A 355 3.08 13.09 5.96
C ILE A 355 2.29 14.04 5.08
N TYR A 356 2.54 15.33 5.16
CA TYR A 356 1.82 16.34 4.38
C TYR A 356 2.78 17.32 3.73
N THR A 357 2.33 17.94 2.64
CA THR A 357 3.06 18.98 1.92
C THR A 357 2.38 20.33 2.10
N ARG A 358 3.17 21.40 2.27
CA ARG A 358 2.68 22.78 2.22
C ARG A 358 3.31 23.54 1.07
N GLY A 359 2.52 24.43 0.46
CA GLY A 359 3.00 25.38 -0.54
C GLY A 359 3.82 26.52 0.08
N PRO A 360 4.41 27.39 -0.76
CA PRO A 360 5.09 28.61 -0.31
C PRO A 360 4.17 29.59 0.45
N ASP A 361 2.86 29.50 0.20
CA ASP A 361 1.79 30.21 0.90
C ASP A 361 1.50 29.65 2.31
N GLY A 362 2.17 28.56 2.70
CA GLY A 362 1.96 27.87 3.96
C GLY A 362 0.71 26.98 3.99
N VAL A 363 -0.03 26.82 2.89
CA VAL A 363 -1.26 26.01 2.84
C VAL A 363 -0.94 24.57 2.48
N ALA A 364 -1.55 23.60 3.16
CA ALA A 364 -1.37 22.19 2.86
C ALA A 364 -2.01 21.85 1.51
N ASN A 365 -1.27 21.14 0.67
CA ASN A 365 -1.67 20.84 -0.71
C ASN A 365 -1.56 19.34 -1.06
N GLY A 366 -1.31 18.49 -0.07
CA GLY A 366 -1.33 17.04 -0.22
C GLY A 366 -0.98 16.34 1.08
N PHE A 367 -1.40 15.08 1.21
CA PHE A 367 -0.96 14.24 2.31
C PHE A 367 -0.98 12.75 1.97
N ALA A 368 -0.14 12.02 2.70
CA ALA A 368 -0.07 10.58 2.75
C ALA A 368 -0.35 10.10 4.18
N ALA A 369 -1.17 9.06 4.32
CA ALA A 369 -1.37 8.37 5.58
C ALA A 369 -0.59 7.04 5.57
N LEU A 370 0.12 6.80 6.66
CA LEU A 370 0.83 5.57 6.98
C LEU A 370 0.08 4.92 8.14
N ARG A 371 -0.72 3.90 7.82
CA ARG A 371 -1.39 3.07 8.82
C ARG A 371 -0.50 1.90 9.19
N ARG A 372 -0.34 1.62 10.49
CA ARG A 372 0.45 0.49 10.98
C ARG A 372 -0.12 -0.85 10.50
N VAL A 373 0.76 -1.72 10.04
CA VAL A 373 0.50 -3.11 9.62
C VAL A 373 1.30 -4.02 10.54
N GLY A 374 0.71 -4.29 11.71
CA GLY A 374 1.38 -4.97 12.82
C GLY A 374 1.94 -6.34 12.48
N ALA A 375 1.21 -7.12 11.66
CA ALA A 375 1.61 -8.48 11.30
C ALA A 375 2.92 -8.54 10.49
N ASN A 376 3.31 -7.43 9.86
CA ASN A 376 4.51 -7.32 9.03
C ASN A 376 5.52 -6.31 9.62
N GLU A 377 5.26 -5.79 10.83
CA GLU A 377 6.03 -4.72 11.47
C GLU A 377 6.26 -3.50 10.55
N GLY A 378 5.25 -3.20 9.72
CA GLY A 378 5.34 -2.21 8.65
C GLY A 378 4.21 -1.19 8.65
N TYR A 379 4.07 -0.51 7.51
CA TYR A 379 3.00 0.46 7.28
C TYR A 379 2.34 0.26 5.92
N HIS A 380 1.10 0.71 5.80
CA HIS A 380 0.33 0.80 4.57
C HIS A 380 0.15 2.26 4.18
N LEU A 381 0.51 2.60 2.94
CA LEU A 381 0.43 3.94 2.37
C LEU A 381 -0.92 4.15 1.68
N ASP A 382 -1.92 4.62 2.42
CA ASP A 382 -3.23 4.99 1.87
C ASP A 382 -4.06 5.82 2.88
N PRO A 383 -4.67 6.95 2.47
CA PRO A 383 -4.57 7.60 1.17
C PRO A 383 -3.19 8.24 0.92
N CYS A 384 -2.82 8.40 -0.35
CA CYS A 384 -1.67 9.20 -0.80
C CYS A 384 -2.13 10.17 -1.90
N ILE A 385 -2.53 11.37 -1.50
CA ILE A 385 -3.33 12.26 -2.35
C ILE A 385 -2.76 13.67 -2.40
N ALA A 386 -2.88 14.29 -3.57
CA ALA A 386 -2.63 15.71 -3.79
C ALA A 386 -3.98 16.45 -3.85
N ALA A 387 -4.02 17.66 -3.30
CA ALA A 387 -5.18 18.52 -3.40
C ALA A 387 -5.45 18.90 -4.88
N PRO A 388 -6.72 19.11 -5.28
CA PRO A 388 -7.03 19.67 -6.59
C PRO A 388 -6.26 20.98 -6.83
N GLY A 389 -5.54 21.08 -7.94
CA GLY A 389 -4.71 22.25 -8.28
C GLY A 389 -3.30 22.24 -7.71
N ALA A 390 -2.94 21.25 -6.88
CA ALA A 390 -1.57 21.13 -6.37
C ALA A 390 -0.55 20.88 -7.50
N PRO A 391 0.73 21.27 -7.32
CA PRO A 391 1.78 21.01 -8.31
C PRO A 391 1.87 19.54 -8.71
N LYS A 392 2.21 19.28 -9.97
CA LYS A 392 2.43 17.92 -10.45
C LYS A 392 3.57 17.27 -9.66
N GLY A 393 3.35 16.05 -9.17
CA GLY A 393 4.35 15.26 -8.44
C GLY A 393 4.21 15.27 -6.92
N ILE A 394 3.22 15.94 -6.34
CA ILE A 394 3.01 15.92 -4.88
C ILE A 394 2.79 14.50 -4.35
N SER A 395 1.94 13.67 -4.99
CA SER A 395 1.80 12.25 -4.60
C SER A 395 3.12 11.47 -4.69
N ASP A 396 3.96 11.78 -5.68
CA ASP A 396 5.26 11.12 -5.84
C ASP A 396 6.24 11.52 -4.74
N LEU A 397 6.22 12.81 -4.38
CA LEU A 397 6.99 13.36 -3.27
C LEU A 397 6.53 12.75 -1.94
N LEU A 398 5.23 12.60 -1.71
CA LEU A 398 4.66 12.00 -0.51
C LEU A 398 5.04 10.52 -0.37
N ALA A 399 4.93 9.73 -1.44
CA ALA A 399 5.36 8.33 -1.44
C ALA A 399 6.88 8.19 -1.22
N TYR A 400 7.67 9.07 -1.82
CA TYR A 400 9.12 9.13 -1.58
C TYR A 400 9.45 9.51 -0.12
N ALA A 401 8.76 10.51 0.43
CA ALA A 401 8.91 10.97 1.81
C ALA A 401 8.52 9.88 2.82
N ALA A 402 7.47 9.10 2.53
CA ALA A 402 7.11 7.92 3.30
C ALA A 402 8.23 6.89 3.35
N MET A 403 8.80 6.51 2.20
CA MET A 403 9.98 5.63 2.18
C MET A 403 11.17 6.23 2.94
N ALA A 404 11.43 7.53 2.79
CA ALA A 404 12.54 8.19 3.47
C ALA A 404 12.38 8.18 5.00
N LEU A 405 11.17 8.46 5.51
CA LEU A 405 10.85 8.39 6.93
C LEU A 405 11.01 6.96 7.46
N LEU A 406 10.43 5.97 6.76
CA LEU A 406 10.50 4.57 7.20
C LEU A 406 11.91 4.00 7.15
N ASN A 407 12.74 4.43 6.20
CA ASN A 407 14.17 4.09 6.18
C ASN A 407 14.88 4.59 7.45
N GLN A 408 14.61 5.83 7.90
CA GLN A 408 15.16 6.36 9.15
C GLN A 408 14.64 5.63 10.40
N MET A 409 13.40 5.14 10.35
CA MET A 409 12.82 4.30 11.40
C MET A 409 13.29 2.83 11.34
N ASN A 410 14.14 2.47 10.37
CA ASN A 410 14.61 1.11 10.11
C ASN A 410 13.45 0.12 9.83
N VAL A 411 12.41 0.58 9.13
CA VAL A 411 11.25 -0.22 8.74
C VAL A 411 11.38 -0.64 7.28
N SER A 412 11.38 -1.95 7.04
CA SER A 412 11.59 -2.56 5.72
C SER A 412 10.31 -2.89 4.96
N TYR A 413 9.13 -2.58 5.51
CA TYR A 413 7.85 -2.99 4.93
C TYR A 413 6.91 -1.79 4.75
N LEU A 414 6.72 -1.37 3.50
CA LEU A 414 5.77 -0.33 3.10
C LEU A 414 4.82 -0.86 2.03
N SER A 415 3.59 -1.20 2.42
CA SER A 415 2.55 -1.68 1.52
C SER A 415 1.92 -0.53 0.72
N LEU A 416 1.78 -0.72 -0.60
CA LEU A 416 1.03 0.15 -1.50
C LEU A 416 -0.44 -0.31 -1.70
N GLY A 417 -0.85 -1.32 -0.94
CA GLY A 417 -2.15 -1.95 -1.11
C GLY A 417 -2.11 -3.08 -2.10
N TYR A 418 -3.31 -3.49 -2.50
CA TYR A 418 -3.50 -4.65 -3.36
C TYR A 418 -3.66 -4.28 -4.82
N GLU A 419 -3.12 -5.14 -5.65
CA GLU A 419 -3.33 -5.19 -7.08
C GLU A 419 -4.06 -6.49 -7.42
N PRO A 420 -5.26 -6.40 -7.98
CA PRO A 420 -5.96 -7.59 -8.40
C PRO A 420 -5.29 -8.20 -9.63
N LEU A 421 -5.26 -9.53 -9.69
CA LEU A 421 -4.62 -10.29 -10.76
C LEU A 421 -5.43 -10.18 -12.05
N THR A 422 -4.78 -10.26 -13.21
CA THR A 422 -5.48 -10.28 -14.51
C THR A 422 -6.27 -11.58 -14.72
N THR A 423 -5.82 -12.66 -14.07
CA THR A 423 -6.45 -13.97 -14.03
C THR A 423 -6.41 -14.49 -12.60
N LEU A 424 -7.42 -15.25 -12.19
CA LEU A 424 -7.37 -15.93 -10.88
C LEU A 424 -6.13 -16.80 -10.80
N GLY A 425 -5.43 -16.73 -9.66
CA GLY A 425 -4.31 -17.60 -9.35
C GLY A 425 -4.79 -18.95 -8.83
N ASP A 426 -4.31 -19.37 -7.66
CA ASP A 426 -4.72 -20.62 -7.02
C ASP A 426 -6.22 -20.62 -6.67
N VAL A 427 -6.87 -21.77 -6.89
CA VAL A 427 -8.29 -22.00 -6.54
C VAL A 427 -8.41 -23.38 -5.93
N THR A 428 -8.94 -23.46 -4.70
CA THR A 428 -9.12 -24.72 -3.98
C THR A 428 -10.54 -24.87 -3.46
N GLY A 429 -10.96 -26.10 -3.13
CA GLY A 429 -12.24 -26.38 -2.47
C GLY A 429 -13.48 -26.18 -3.36
N LEU A 430 -13.30 -25.98 -4.68
CA LEU A 430 -14.37 -25.95 -5.66
C LEU A 430 -14.33 -27.20 -6.56
N PRO A 431 -15.49 -27.74 -6.99
CA PRO A 431 -15.53 -28.73 -8.06
C PRO A 431 -14.95 -28.16 -9.36
N SER A 432 -14.23 -28.98 -10.14
CA SER A 432 -13.52 -28.54 -11.36
C SER A 432 -14.41 -27.81 -12.38
N ALA A 433 -15.67 -28.23 -12.54
CA ALA A 433 -16.62 -27.56 -13.43
C ALA A 433 -16.93 -26.12 -12.96
N ILE A 434 -17.11 -25.94 -11.65
CA ILE A 434 -17.40 -24.63 -11.06
C ILE A 434 -16.17 -23.74 -11.11
N GLU A 435 -14.98 -24.29 -10.82
CA GLU A 435 -13.72 -23.55 -10.97
C GLU A 435 -13.55 -22.99 -12.38
N LYS A 436 -13.79 -23.79 -13.43
CA LYS A 436 -13.69 -23.33 -14.83
C LYS A 436 -14.65 -22.17 -15.11
N ILE A 437 -15.89 -22.25 -14.62
CA ILE A 437 -16.88 -21.18 -14.75
C ILE A 437 -16.42 -19.92 -13.99
N THR A 438 -15.94 -20.07 -12.76
CA THR A 438 -15.46 -18.98 -11.93
C THR A 438 -14.26 -18.26 -12.57
N ARG A 439 -13.29 -19.01 -13.09
CA ARG A 439 -12.13 -18.46 -13.84
C ARG A 439 -12.58 -17.70 -15.09
N SER A 440 -13.55 -18.24 -15.82
CA SER A 440 -14.12 -17.57 -16.99
C SER A 440 -14.80 -16.26 -16.59
N LEU A 441 -15.70 -16.28 -15.60
CA LEU A 441 -16.41 -15.09 -15.13
C LEU A 441 -15.46 -14.01 -14.61
N TYR A 442 -14.44 -14.39 -13.85
CA TYR A 442 -13.42 -13.46 -13.37
C TYR A 442 -12.70 -12.77 -14.53
N ARG A 443 -12.24 -13.54 -15.52
CA ARG A 443 -11.56 -12.97 -16.71
C ARG A 443 -12.44 -11.96 -17.45
N HIS A 444 -13.72 -12.26 -17.62
CA HIS A 444 -14.66 -11.37 -18.32
C HIS A 444 -15.01 -10.11 -17.52
N THR A 445 -15.15 -10.22 -16.20
CA THR A 445 -15.47 -9.08 -15.33
C THR A 445 -14.27 -8.19 -15.08
N PHE A 446 -13.09 -8.77 -14.88
CA PHE A 446 -11.87 -8.05 -14.54
C PHE A 446 -11.33 -7.19 -15.68
N GLN A 447 -11.37 -7.69 -16.93
CA GLN A 447 -11.01 -6.92 -18.12
C GLN A 447 -11.82 -5.61 -18.29
N ARG A 448 -12.97 -5.51 -17.61
CA ARG A 448 -13.91 -4.40 -17.74
C ARG A 448 -13.87 -3.42 -16.57
N LEU A 449 -13.05 -3.68 -15.54
CA LEU A 449 -12.89 -2.76 -14.42
C LEU A 449 -11.87 -1.66 -14.79
N PRO A 450 -12.16 -0.37 -14.50
CA PRO A 450 -11.25 0.74 -14.78
C PRO A 450 -10.12 0.78 -13.73
N ILE A 451 -9.27 -0.24 -13.71
CA ILE A 451 -8.11 -0.37 -12.80
C ILE A 451 -6.82 0.10 -13.49
N GLY A 452 -6.91 0.44 -14.78
CA GLY A 452 -5.79 0.98 -15.56
C GLY A 452 -5.19 2.23 -14.89
N GLY A 453 -3.90 2.16 -14.56
CA GLY A 453 -3.14 3.28 -14.00
C GLY A 453 -2.55 3.03 -12.61
N LYS A 454 -3.25 2.31 -11.71
CA LYS A 454 -2.74 2.05 -10.34
C LYS A 454 -1.46 1.21 -10.37
N LYS A 455 -1.46 0.14 -11.17
CA LYS A 455 -0.29 -0.72 -11.38
C LYS A 455 0.91 0.05 -11.93
N ALA A 456 0.71 0.84 -12.99
CA ALA A 456 1.79 1.65 -13.57
C ALA A 456 2.32 2.69 -12.56
N TYR A 457 1.44 3.25 -11.72
CA TYR A 457 1.82 4.17 -10.65
C TYR A 457 2.61 3.48 -9.53
N HIS A 458 2.33 2.23 -9.18
CA HIS A 458 3.13 1.49 -8.20
C HIS A 458 4.46 1.00 -8.80
N ASP A 459 4.44 0.48 -10.03
CA ASP A 459 5.61 -0.10 -10.70
C ASP A 459 6.77 0.90 -10.84
N LYS A 460 6.48 2.20 -11.00
CA LYS A 460 7.53 3.24 -11.05
C LYS A 460 8.34 3.35 -9.74
N PHE A 461 7.78 2.93 -8.60
CA PHE A 461 8.45 2.90 -7.29
C PHE A 461 9.24 1.62 -7.05
N ARG A 462 9.25 0.67 -8.00
CA ARG A 462 9.98 -0.60 -7.91
C ARG A 462 9.65 -1.40 -6.63
N PRO A 463 8.42 -1.93 -6.50
CA PRO A 463 8.08 -2.88 -5.44
C PRO A 463 9.02 -4.08 -5.41
N ASP A 464 9.26 -4.60 -4.22
CA ASP A 464 10.13 -5.73 -3.93
C ASP A 464 9.34 -7.03 -4.17
N PRO A 465 9.68 -7.82 -5.22
CA PRO A 465 8.95 -9.03 -5.54
C PRO A 465 9.05 -10.12 -4.46
N PHE A 466 10.03 -10.04 -3.55
CA PHE A 466 10.18 -11.01 -2.46
C PHE A 466 9.27 -10.71 -1.26
N LEU A 467 8.66 -9.53 -1.22
CA LEU A 467 7.73 -9.11 -0.16
C LEU A 467 6.26 -9.15 -0.61
N ASP A 468 5.98 -9.45 -1.88
CA ASP A 468 4.63 -9.59 -2.39
C ASP A 468 3.90 -10.73 -1.64
N SER A 469 2.68 -10.47 -1.19
CA SER A 469 1.83 -11.45 -0.48
C SER A 469 0.56 -11.73 -1.27
N GLU A 470 0.08 -12.97 -1.24
CA GLU A 470 -1.08 -13.39 -2.00
C GLU A 470 -2.40 -13.07 -1.28
N LEU A 471 -3.45 -12.80 -2.06
CA LEU A 471 -4.76 -12.45 -1.54
C LEU A 471 -5.87 -13.32 -2.03
N TYR A 472 -6.69 -13.74 -1.08
CA TYR A 472 -7.71 -14.74 -1.31
C TYR A 472 -9.11 -14.25 -0.93
N LEU A 473 -10.10 -14.71 -1.70
CA LEU A 473 -11.47 -14.83 -1.25
C LEU A 473 -11.62 -16.20 -0.61
N VAL A 474 -12.30 -16.27 0.54
CA VAL A 474 -12.53 -17.55 1.24
C VAL A 474 -14.01 -17.73 1.54
N PHE A 475 -14.55 -18.90 1.24
CA PHE A 475 -15.94 -19.27 1.45
C PHE A 475 -16.05 -20.52 2.34
N PRO A 476 -16.38 -20.35 3.64
CA PRO A 476 -16.49 -21.46 4.59
C PRO A 476 -17.53 -22.53 4.28
N SER A 477 -18.57 -22.18 3.51
CA SER A 477 -19.65 -23.11 3.14
C SER A 477 -19.39 -23.84 1.81
N GLY A 478 -18.14 -23.87 1.33
CA GLY A 478 -17.78 -24.47 0.05
C GLY A 478 -18.18 -23.58 -1.13
N VAL A 479 -18.96 -24.11 -2.07
CA VAL A 479 -19.36 -23.41 -3.30
C VAL A 479 -20.12 -22.11 -2.95
N PRO A 480 -19.64 -20.93 -3.38
CA PRO A 480 -20.32 -19.67 -3.09
C PRO A 480 -21.68 -19.62 -3.81
N GLY A 481 -22.76 -19.63 -3.03
CA GLY A 481 -24.11 -19.40 -3.56
C GLY A 481 -24.30 -17.97 -4.09
N LEU A 482 -25.44 -17.72 -4.75
CA LEU A 482 -25.76 -16.42 -5.37
C LEU A 482 -25.67 -15.23 -4.40
N ARG A 483 -26.06 -15.43 -3.13
CA ARG A 483 -25.96 -14.39 -2.09
C ARG A 483 -24.51 -13.98 -1.83
N HIS A 484 -23.58 -14.94 -1.77
CA HIS A 484 -22.15 -14.66 -1.60
C HIS A 484 -21.63 -13.87 -2.80
N MET A 485 -21.95 -14.30 -4.03
CA MET A 485 -21.52 -13.60 -5.24
C MET A 485 -22.04 -12.16 -5.28
N LEU A 486 -23.33 -11.94 -5.02
CA LEU A 486 -23.91 -10.59 -4.97
C LEU A 486 -23.31 -9.74 -3.85
N ALA A 487 -23.08 -10.32 -2.67
CA ALA A 487 -22.47 -9.63 -1.55
C ALA A 487 -21.05 -9.15 -1.91
N MET A 488 -20.24 -10.00 -2.55
CA MET A 488 -18.88 -9.65 -2.98
C MET A 488 -18.88 -8.55 -4.05
N VAL A 489 -19.83 -8.59 -4.99
CA VAL A 489 -19.95 -7.55 -6.02
C VAL A 489 -20.37 -6.21 -5.43
N HIS A 490 -21.34 -6.20 -4.51
CA HIS A 490 -21.75 -4.99 -3.80
C HIS A 490 -20.63 -4.44 -2.90
N MET A 491 -19.90 -5.33 -2.21
CA MET A 491 -18.75 -4.96 -1.39
C MET A 491 -17.62 -4.34 -2.22
N ALA A 492 -17.35 -4.91 -3.39
CA ALA A 492 -16.41 -4.34 -4.34
C ALA A 492 -16.95 -3.07 -5.01
N ASN A 493 -18.16 -2.58 -4.68
CA ASN A 493 -18.80 -1.42 -5.31
C ASN A 493 -18.88 -1.49 -6.85
N ILE A 494 -18.87 -2.71 -7.40
CA ILE A 494 -18.97 -2.93 -8.84
C ILE A 494 -20.45 -2.86 -9.21
N SER A 495 -20.85 -1.80 -9.93
CA SER A 495 -22.23 -1.65 -10.39
C SER A 495 -22.53 -2.61 -11.55
N ILE A 496 -23.20 -3.73 -11.26
CA ILE A 496 -23.63 -4.73 -12.25
C ILE A 496 -24.50 -4.08 -13.34
N ARG A 497 -25.45 -3.22 -12.97
CA ARG A 497 -26.36 -2.54 -13.92
C ARG A 497 -25.62 -1.64 -14.92
N LYS A 498 -24.50 -1.03 -14.51
CA LYS A 498 -23.68 -0.21 -15.41
C LYS A 498 -22.82 -1.08 -16.34
N LEU A 499 -22.33 -2.24 -15.86
CA LEU A 499 -21.62 -3.23 -16.67
C LEU A 499 -22.52 -3.81 -17.79
N VAL A 500 -23.77 -4.13 -17.46
CA VAL A 500 -24.76 -4.65 -18.43
C VAL A 500 -25.21 -3.55 -19.41
N ARG A 501 -25.37 -2.29 -18.96
CA ARG A 501 -25.65 -1.17 -19.87
C ARG A 501 -24.49 -0.86 -20.83
N SER A 502 -23.23 -1.11 -20.43
CA SER A 502 -22.10 -1.03 -21.36
C SER A 502 -22.09 -2.18 -22.38
N GLU A 503 -22.61 -3.35 -22.05
CA GLU A 503 -22.84 -4.44 -23.02
C GLU A 503 -23.92 -4.06 -24.04
N ALA A 504 -25.06 -3.53 -23.58
CA ALA A 504 -26.13 -3.08 -24.49
C ALA A 504 -25.65 -1.98 -25.45
N LYS A 505 -24.83 -1.03 -24.97
CA LYS A 505 -24.26 0.05 -25.80
C LYS A 505 -23.15 -0.42 -26.76
N SER A 506 -22.37 -1.43 -26.39
CA SER A 506 -21.33 -1.99 -27.27
C SER A 506 -21.91 -2.96 -28.31
N ALA A 507 -22.97 -3.70 -27.95
CA ALA A 507 -23.75 -4.51 -28.90
C ALA A 507 -24.52 -3.64 -29.90
N SER A 508 -25.16 -2.55 -29.45
CA SER A 508 -25.89 -1.62 -30.34
C SER A 508 -24.98 -0.85 -31.31
N HIS A 509 -23.67 -0.75 -31.01
CA HIS A 509 -22.69 -0.16 -31.92
C HIS A 509 -22.12 -1.15 -32.92
N LYS A 510 -22.29 -2.46 -32.70
CA LYS A 510 -21.81 -3.53 -33.58
C LYS A 510 -22.87 -3.99 -34.59
N GLU A 511 -24.13 -3.57 -34.43
CA GLU A 511 -25.29 -3.97 -35.27
C GLU A 511 -25.80 -2.86 -36.21
N ARG A 512 -24.98 -1.88 -36.61
CA ARG A 512 -25.31 -1.03 -37.77
C ARG A 512 -24.53 -1.53 -38.99
N PRO A 513 -25.07 -2.46 -39.80
CA PRO A 513 -24.58 -2.62 -41.16
C PRO A 513 -24.82 -1.31 -41.90
N GLY A 514 -23.82 -0.87 -42.68
CA GLY A 514 -23.92 0.33 -43.51
C GLY A 514 -25.12 0.23 -44.43
N ASP A 515 -25.97 1.25 -44.37
CA ASP A 515 -26.99 1.49 -45.38
C ASP A 515 -26.27 2.23 -46.51
N ASP A 516 -25.73 1.47 -47.46
CA ASP A 516 -25.34 1.95 -48.78
C ASP A 516 -26.62 2.19 -49.57
N ARG A 517 -27.03 3.45 -49.75
CA ARG A 517 -27.74 3.95 -50.94
C ARG A 517 -27.49 5.43 -51.18
#